data_AF-A0A359FZS6-F1
#
_entry.id   AF-A0A359FZS6-F1
#
_cell.length_a   1.000
_cell.length_b   1.000
_cell.length_c   1.000
_cell.angle_alpha   90.00
_cell.angle_beta   90.00
_cell.angle_gamma   90.00
#
_symmetry.space_group_name_H-M   'P 1'
#
loop_
_entity.id
_entity.type
_entity.pdbx_description
1 polymer ?
#
loop_
_entity_poly.entity_id
_entity_poly.type
_entity_poly.pdbx_seq_one_letter_code
_entity_poly.pdbx_strand_id
1 'polypeptide(L)'
;LVLSSQRPSELSPTVLSQCNTFLLHRISNDRDQDLVSKLVPDNLRGMLRELPTLPSQRAILLGWASELPVMVQMNYLSEEQRPQSNDPDYWDIWTAHGDNSRKADWETIARDWQEAGQTAQDEVATIEADLEGTVTDTDDDDLPF
;
A
#
# COMPACT_ATOMS: atom_id res chain seq x y z
N LEU A 1 -8.38 -8.59 -1.65
CA LEU A 1 -7.50 -7.40 -1.60
C LEU A 1 -6.84 -7.36 -0.23
N VAL A 2 -5.52 -7.24 -0.18
CA VAL A 2 -4.78 -7.02 1.08
C VAL A 2 -4.15 -5.65 0.99
N LEU A 3 -4.46 -4.79 1.95
CA LEU A 3 -3.85 -3.47 2.08
C LEU A 3 -2.89 -3.51 3.26
N SER A 4 -1.64 -3.12 3.02
CA SER A 4 -0.61 -3.02 4.04
C SER A 4 -0.05 -1.61 4.02
N SER A 5 -0.01 -0.96 5.19
CA SER A 5 0.60 0.37 5.36
C SER A 5 1.19 0.49 6.75
N GLN A 6 2.31 1.21 6.86
CA GLN A 6 2.91 1.59 8.14
C GLN A 6 2.19 2.78 8.79
N ARG A 7 1.48 3.58 7.99
CA ARG A 7 0.77 4.80 8.41
C ARG A 7 -0.66 4.76 7.90
N PRO A 8 -1.60 4.20 8.68
CA PRO A 8 -2.98 4.09 8.26
C PRO A 8 -3.64 5.46 8.04
N SER A 9 -3.17 6.55 8.69
CA SER A 9 -3.69 7.91 8.45
C SER A 9 -3.38 8.49 7.08
N GLU A 10 -2.44 7.90 6.33
CA GLU A 10 -2.14 8.29 4.94
C GLU A 10 -3.05 7.58 3.93
N LEU A 11 -3.82 6.58 4.38
CA LEU A 11 -4.79 5.87 3.56
C LEU A 11 -6.15 6.58 3.56
N SER A 12 -6.86 6.49 2.42
CA SER A 12 -8.21 7.05 2.30
C SER A 12 -9.17 6.39 3.31
N PRO A 13 -9.88 7.17 4.15
CA PRO A 13 -10.86 6.65 5.09
C PRO A 13 -11.96 5.81 4.42
N THR A 14 -12.30 6.11 3.16
CA THR A 14 -13.29 5.36 2.38
C THR A 14 -12.83 3.95 2.05
N VAL A 15 -11.53 3.75 1.81
CA VAL A 15 -10.99 2.40 1.58
C VAL A 15 -10.95 1.63 2.89
N LEU A 16 -10.56 2.29 3.97
CA LEU A 16 -10.50 1.69 5.31
C LEU A 16 -11.89 1.32 5.85
N SER A 17 -12.93 2.07 5.54
CA SER A 17 -14.31 1.74 5.95
C SER A 17 -14.88 0.55 5.21
N GLN A 18 -14.33 0.19 4.05
CA GLN A 18 -14.67 -1.03 3.32
C GLN A 18 -13.88 -2.26 3.81
N CYS A 19 -12.87 -2.06 4.67
CA CYS A 19 -12.12 -3.16 5.27
C CYS A 19 -12.92 -3.79 6.41
N ASN A 20 -13.36 -5.04 6.22
CA ASN A 20 -14.09 -5.80 7.24
C ASN A 20 -13.19 -6.58 8.21
N THR A 21 -11.88 -6.68 7.91
CA THR A 21 -10.89 -7.41 8.72
C THR A 21 -9.67 -6.52 8.91
N PHE A 22 -9.18 -6.44 10.15
CA PHE A 22 -8.01 -5.66 10.51
C PHE A 22 -6.99 -6.55 11.21
N LEU A 23 -5.74 -6.41 10.80
CA LEU A 23 -4.59 -7.00 11.45
C LEU A 23 -3.70 -5.86 11.91
N LEU A 24 -3.75 -5.56 13.20
CA LEU A 24 -3.12 -4.37 13.78
C LEU A 24 -1.81 -4.75 14.46
N HIS A 25 -0.70 -4.25 13.92
CA HIS A 25 0.59 -4.30 14.59
C HIS A 25 0.76 -3.10 15.55
N ARG A 26 1.94 -3.00 16.17
CA ARG A 26 2.29 -1.88 17.03
C ARG A 26 2.14 -0.55 16.29
N ILE A 27 1.24 0.31 16.79
CA ILE A 27 1.05 1.68 16.30
C ILE A 27 1.27 2.61 17.49
N SER A 28 2.29 3.47 17.42
CA SER A 28 2.65 4.41 18.47
C SER A 28 2.18 5.84 18.21
N ASN A 29 1.72 6.14 17.00
CA ASN A 29 1.27 7.47 16.63
C ASN A 29 -0.18 7.69 17.07
N ASP A 30 -0.44 8.78 17.79
CA ASP A 30 -1.78 9.12 18.30
C ASP A 30 -2.80 9.34 17.17
N ARG A 31 -2.38 9.97 16.07
CA ARG A 31 -3.26 10.24 14.92
C ARG A 31 -3.71 8.95 14.23
N ASP A 32 -2.83 7.97 14.13
CA ASP A 32 -3.12 6.66 13.56
C ASP A 32 -4.02 5.84 14.50
N GLN A 33 -3.76 5.88 15.81
CA GLN A 33 -4.61 5.24 16.82
C GLN A 33 -6.04 5.81 16.80
N ASP A 34 -6.17 7.13 16.70
CA ASP A 34 -7.47 7.81 16.63
C ASP A 34 -8.25 7.40 15.38
N LEU A 35 -7.59 7.31 14.22
CA LEU A 35 -8.20 6.86 12.98
C LEU A 35 -8.71 5.42 13.09
N VAL A 36 -7.87 4.51 13.59
CA VAL A 36 -8.24 3.10 13.80
C VAL A 36 -9.36 2.98 14.82
N SER A 37 -9.35 3.78 15.89
CA SER A 37 -10.41 3.80 16.92
C SER A 37 -11.77 4.26 16.42
N LYS A 38 -11.83 4.99 15.29
CA LYS A 38 -13.08 5.41 14.64
C LYS A 38 -13.61 4.34 13.69
N LEU A 39 -12.74 3.49 13.17
CA LEU A 39 -13.08 2.41 12.24
C LEU A 39 -13.53 1.13 12.95
N VAL A 40 -13.00 0.90 14.15
CA VAL A 40 -13.29 -0.27 14.98
C VAL A 40 -14.38 0.08 16.01
N PRO A 41 -15.32 -0.84 16.33
CA PRO A 41 -16.38 -0.56 17.29
C PRO A 41 -15.88 -0.17 18.69
N ASP A 42 -16.67 0.68 19.38
CA ASP A 42 -16.27 1.36 20.62
C ASP A 42 -15.86 0.42 21.77
N ASN A 43 -16.40 -0.80 21.79
CA ASN A 43 -16.06 -1.82 22.78
C ASN A 43 -14.59 -2.28 22.70
N LEU A 44 -13.92 -2.06 21.58
CA LEU A 44 -12.53 -2.44 21.36
C LEU A 44 -11.53 -1.31 21.58
N ARG A 45 -12.01 -0.09 21.87
CA ARG A 45 -11.14 1.07 22.16
C ARG A 45 -10.19 0.84 23.32
N GLY A 46 -10.60 0.04 24.31
CA GLY A 46 -9.74 -0.34 25.44
C GLY A 46 -8.50 -1.11 24.99
N MET A 47 -8.67 -2.08 24.09
CA MET A 47 -7.57 -2.86 23.53
C MET A 47 -6.70 -2.03 22.57
N LEU A 48 -7.30 -1.06 21.86
CA LEU A 48 -6.54 -0.19 20.97
C LEU A 48 -5.54 0.71 21.71
N ARG A 49 -5.79 1.04 22.98
CA ARG A 49 -4.84 1.78 23.83
C ARG A 49 -3.60 0.97 24.19
N GLU A 50 -3.65 -0.36 24.04
CA GLU A 50 -2.50 -1.24 24.23
C GLU A 50 -1.70 -1.46 22.92
N LEU A 51 -2.14 -0.91 21.78
CA LEU A 51 -1.38 -0.98 20.53
C LEU A 51 0.05 -0.45 20.65
N PRO A 52 0.34 0.65 21.36
CA PRO A 52 1.71 1.17 21.46
C PRO A 52 2.64 0.25 22.24
N THR A 53 2.10 -0.52 23.19
CA THR A 53 2.87 -1.41 24.08
C THR A 53 3.01 -2.82 23.51
N LEU A 54 2.39 -3.11 22.36
CA LEU A 54 2.53 -4.40 21.68
C LEU A 54 4.00 -4.71 21.37
N PRO A 55 4.50 -5.89 21.78
CA PRO A 55 5.85 -6.30 21.44
C PRO A 55 5.94 -6.67 19.96
N SER A 56 7.15 -6.60 19.42
CA SER A 56 7.44 -7.04 18.05
C SER A 56 6.92 -8.46 17.81
N GLN A 57 6.56 -8.75 16.56
CA GLN A 57 6.00 -10.05 16.13
C GLN A 57 4.57 -10.34 16.61
N ARG A 58 3.95 -9.47 17.43
CA ARG A 58 2.53 -9.60 17.80
C ARG A 58 1.64 -8.65 17.02
N ALA A 59 0.39 -9.06 16.87
CA ALA A 59 -0.68 -8.25 16.27
C ALA A 59 -2.02 -8.59 16.93
N ILE A 60 -2.98 -7.68 16.80
CA ILE A 60 -4.38 -7.91 17.17
C ILE A 60 -5.17 -8.16 15.88
N LEU A 61 -5.86 -9.29 15.82
CA LEU A 61 -6.76 -9.65 14.73
C LEU A 61 -8.20 -9.29 15.12
N LEU A 62 -8.86 -8.51 14.26
CA LEU A 62 -10.21 -7.99 14.45
C LEU A 62 -11.04 -8.14 13.17
N GLY A 63 -12.36 -8.10 13.32
CA GLY A 63 -13.30 -8.09 12.20
C GLY A 63 -13.73 -9.49 11.78
N TRP A 64 -14.06 -9.71 10.52
CA TRP A 64 -14.66 -10.98 10.06
C TRP A 64 -13.76 -12.20 10.21
N ALA A 65 -12.44 -12.00 10.28
CA ALA A 65 -11.50 -13.10 10.49
C ALA A 65 -11.56 -13.71 11.90
N SER A 66 -12.19 -13.05 12.88
CA SER A 66 -12.35 -13.59 14.24
C SER A 66 -13.57 -12.98 14.94
N GLU A 67 -14.44 -13.81 15.49
CA GLU A 67 -15.64 -13.37 16.23
C GLU A 67 -15.32 -12.50 17.44
N LEU A 68 -14.15 -12.76 18.05
CA LEU A 68 -13.61 -11.98 19.16
C LEU A 68 -12.22 -11.44 18.82
N PRO A 69 -11.82 -10.31 19.40
CA PRO A 69 -10.45 -9.83 19.29
C PRO A 69 -9.48 -10.89 19.80
N VAL A 70 -8.55 -11.31 18.95
CA VAL A 70 -7.51 -12.25 19.36
C VAL A 70 -6.13 -11.66 19.13
N MET A 71 -5.25 -11.87 20.09
CA MET A 71 -3.84 -11.54 19.92
C MET A 71 -3.14 -12.69 19.20
N VAL A 72 -2.49 -12.40 18.09
CA VAL A 72 -1.79 -13.36 17.26
C VAL A 72 -0.29 -13.09 17.28
N GLN A 73 0.50 -14.15 17.14
CA GLN A 73 1.95 -14.09 16.97
C GLN A 73 2.30 -14.51 15.55
N MET A 74 3.10 -13.70 14.87
CA MET A 74 3.56 -14.00 13.52
C MET A 74 4.63 -15.09 13.54
N ASN A 75 4.52 -16.06 12.64
CA ASN A 75 5.54 -17.09 12.48
C ASN A 75 6.77 -16.54 11.75
N TYR A 76 7.94 -17.11 12.03
CA TYR A 76 9.12 -16.84 11.22
C TYR A 76 8.97 -17.50 9.86
N LEU A 77 9.32 -16.77 8.80
CA LEU A 77 9.43 -17.32 7.46
C LEU A 77 10.73 -18.15 7.34
N SER A 78 10.65 -19.25 6.61
CA SER A 78 11.82 -20.03 6.18
C SER A 78 12.76 -19.13 5.37
N GLU A 79 14.06 -19.44 5.35
CA GLU A 79 15.06 -18.57 4.68
C GLU A 79 14.73 -18.34 3.19
N GLU A 80 14.17 -19.35 2.53
CA GLU A 80 13.73 -19.32 1.14
C GLU A 80 12.56 -18.35 0.88
N GLN A 81 11.77 -18.05 1.90
CA GLN A 81 10.56 -17.22 1.81
C GLN A 81 10.76 -15.82 2.42
N ARG A 82 11.94 -15.53 2.96
CA ARG A 82 12.21 -14.20 3.52
C ARG A 82 12.37 -13.20 2.38
N PRO A 83 11.75 -12.01 2.49
CA PRO A 83 12.01 -10.95 1.53
C PRO A 83 13.51 -10.60 1.55
N GLN A 84 14.08 -10.32 0.38
CA GLN A 84 15.44 -9.78 0.28
C GLN A 84 15.44 -8.34 0.79
N SER A 85 15.46 -8.19 2.12
CA SER A 85 15.33 -6.91 2.82
C SER A 85 16.52 -6.65 3.75
N ASN A 86 17.62 -7.38 3.59
CA ASN A 86 18.84 -7.07 4.35
C ASN A 86 19.36 -5.70 3.93
N ASP A 87 19.67 -4.87 4.92
CA ASP A 87 20.33 -3.59 4.68
C ASP A 87 21.64 -3.83 3.91
N PRO A 88 21.96 -2.99 2.90
CA PRO A 88 23.25 -3.09 2.24
C PRO A 88 24.36 -2.76 3.25
N ASP A 89 25.51 -3.43 3.13
CA ASP A 89 26.69 -3.14 3.96
C ASP A 89 27.27 -1.77 3.59
N TYR A 90 26.67 -0.71 4.14
CA TYR A 90 26.98 0.69 3.81
C TYR A 90 28.46 1.02 4.00
N TRP A 91 29.07 0.50 5.06
CA TRP A 91 30.46 0.77 5.38
C TRP A 91 31.40 0.28 4.27
N ASP A 92 31.20 -0.95 3.79
CA ASP A 92 32.06 -1.56 2.78
C ASP A 92 31.82 -0.93 1.39
N ILE A 93 30.56 -0.60 1.08
CA ILE A 93 30.17 0.03 -0.20
C ILE A 93 30.69 1.46 -0.30
N TRP A 94 30.62 2.27 0.77
CA TRP A 94 31.04 3.67 0.74
C TRP A 94 32.53 3.90 0.97
N THR A 95 33.20 3.04 1.77
CA THR A 95 34.63 3.21 2.03
C THR A 95 35.53 2.52 1.01
N ALA A 96 34.94 1.82 0.02
CA ALA A 96 35.65 1.06 -1.02
C ALA A 96 36.75 0.14 -0.45
N HIS A 97 36.56 -0.35 0.77
CA HIS A 97 37.43 -1.35 1.37
C HIS A 97 37.06 -2.71 0.79
N GLY A 98 37.86 -3.16 -0.18
CA GLY A 98 37.57 -4.34 -1.00
C GLY A 98 36.91 -3.95 -2.32
N ASP A 99 37.18 -4.72 -3.36
CA ASP A 99 36.78 -4.57 -4.78
C ASP A 99 35.24 -4.66 -5.02
N ASN A 100 34.45 -4.17 -4.07
CA ASN A 100 33.00 -4.34 -4.01
C ASN A 100 32.24 -3.04 -4.35
N SER A 101 32.84 -2.18 -5.18
CA SER A 101 32.12 -1.01 -5.71
C SER A 101 31.01 -1.52 -6.63
N ARG A 102 29.76 -1.55 -6.13
CA ARG A 102 28.60 -1.79 -6.98
C ARG A 102 28.52 -0.65 -7.98
N LYS A 103 28.97 -0.88 -9.22
CA LYS A 103 28.72 0.03 -10.34
C LYS A 103 27.23 -0.06 -10.66
N ALA A 104 26.45 0.86 -10.11
CA ALA A 104 25.05 0.99 -10.48
C ALA A 104 24.98 1.44 -11.95
N ASP A 105 24.27 0.67 -12.77
CA ASP A 105 23.95 1.05 -14.14
C ASP A 105 22.75 2.01 -14.10
N TRP A 106 23.08 3.29 -13.98
CA TRP A 106 22.09 4.38 -13.88
C TRP A 106 21.22 4.51 -15.13
N GLU A 107 21.71 4.09 -16.30
CA GLU A 107 20.97 4.18 -17.55
C GLU A 107 19.80 3.19 -17.57
N THR A 108 20.05 1.95 -17.14
CA THR A 108 19.02 0.93 -17.02
C THR A 108 17.98 1.29 -15.95
N ILE A 109 18.41 1.81 -14.80
CA ILE A 109 17.50 2.25 -13.72
C ILE A 109 16.65 3.44 -14.17
N ALA A 110 17.26 4.42 -14.85
CA ALA A 110 16.55 5.59 -15.34
C ALA A 110 15.49 5.22 -16.40
N ARG A 111 15.81 4.29 -17.31
CA ARG A 111 14.86 3.79 -18.31
C ARG A 111 13.67 3.08 -17.65
N ASP A 112 13.92 2.18 -16.69
CA ASP A 112 12.87 1.46 -15.97
C ASP A 112 11.91 2.41 -15.24
N TRP A 113 12.45 3.47 -14.62
CA TRP A 113 11.65 4.51 -13.95
C TRP A 113 10.89 5.43 -14.91
N GLN A 114 11.43 5.67 -16.11
CA GLN A 114 10.75 6.45 -17.14
C GLN A 114 9.61 5.65 -17.80
N GLU A 115 9.78 4.35 -18.00
CA GLU A 115 8.73 3.47 -18.54
C GLU A 115 7.53 3.33 -17.58
N ALA A 116 7.74 3.37 -16.27
CA ALA A 116 6.66 3.45 -15.28
C ALA A 116 5.85 4.76 -15.34
N GLY A 117 6.40 5.82 -15.95
CA GLY A 117 5.69 7.07 -16.24
C GLY A 117 4.95 7.09 -17.58
N GLN A 118 5.32 6.19 -18.50
CA GLN A 118 4.76 6.15 -19.86
C GLN A 118 3.39 5.46 -19.90
N THR A 119 3.15 4.45 -19.03
CA THR A 119 1.87 3.74 -18.96
C THR A 119 0.69 4.64 -18.60
N ALA A 120 0.93 5.72 -17.85
CA ALA A 120 -0.11 6.69 -17.48
C ALA A 120 -0.45 7.70 -18.60
N GLN A 121 0.45 7.92 -19.56
CA GLN A 121 0.19 8.80 -20.72
C GLN A 121 -0.50 8.06 -21.86
N ASP A 122 -0.24 6.77 -22.05
CA ASP A 122 -0.86 5.97 -23.11
C ASP A 122 -2.36 5.69 -22.83
N GLU A 123 -2.78 5.57 -21.57
CA GLU A 123 -4.21 5.44 -21.23
C GLU A 123 -4.99 6.75 -21.47
N VAL A 124 -4.39 7.92 -21.22
CA VAL A 124 -5.04 9.21 -21.45
C VAL A 124 -5.11 9.53 -22.94
N ALA A 125 -4.07 9.21 -23.71
CA ALA A 125 -4.05 9.39 -25.16
C ALA A 125 -5.06 8.47 -25.89
N THR A 126 -5.31 7.27 -25.37
CA THR A 126 -6.33 6.36 -25.92
C THR A 126 -7.75 6.89 -25.68
N ILE A 127 -8.02 7.50 -24.52
CA ILE A 127 -9.34 8.08 -24.20
C ILE A 127 -9.63 9.33 -25.05
N GLU A 128 -8.63 10.18 -25.32
CA GLU A 128 -8.80 11.36 -26.19
C GLU A 128 -9.03 10.96 -27.67
N ALA A 129 -8.36 9.91 -28.16
CA ALA A 129 -8.56 9.40 -29.51
C ALA A 129 -9.96 8.78 -29.73
N ASP A 130 -10.54 8.14 -28.71
CA ASP A 130 -11.90 7.58 -28.78
C ASP A 130 -12.99 8.66 -28.74
N LEU A 131 -12.72 9.84 -28.17
CA LEU A 131 -13.66 10.97 -28.12
C LEU A 131 -13.73 11.77 -29.43
N GLU A 132 -12.66 11.82 -30.22
CA GLU A 132 -12.64 12.48 -31.54
C GLU A 132 -13.22 11.62 -32.68
N GLY A 133 -13.48 10.32 -32.45
CA GLY A 133 -13.96 9.37 -33.45
C GLY A 133 -15.48 9.31 -33.67
N THR A 134 -16.29 10.02 -32.88
CA THR A 134 -17.77 9.97 -32.96
C THR A 134 -18.39 11.34 -33.24
N VAL A 135 -18.06 11.94 -34.38
CA VAL A 135 -18.97 12.87 -35.07
C VAL A 135 -18.94 12.55 -36.57
N THR A 136 -19.54 11.42 -36.95
CA THR A 136 -20.04 11.25 -38.31
C THR A 136 -21.40 11.93 -38.39
N ASP A 137 -21.33 13.14 -38.93
CA ASP A 137 -22.37 13.83 -39.68
C ASP A 137 -23.43 12.84 -40.23
N THR A 138 -24.61 12.86 -39.62
CA THR A 138 -25.82 12.31 -40.21
C THR A 138 -26.83 13.45 -40.21
N ASP A 139 -26.78 14.26 -41.27
CA ASP A 139 -27.92 15.07 -41.71
C ASP A 139 -29.10 14.12 -41.91
N ASP A 140 -30.09 14.19 -41.02
CA ASP A 140 -31.46 13.79 -41.35
C ASP A 140 -32.42 14.75 -40.64
N ASP A 141 -32.78 15.79 -41.40
CA ASP A 141 -33.99 16.59 -41.20
C ASP A 141 -35.21 15.66 -41.22
N ASP A 142 -35.74 15.27 -40.06
CA ASP A 142 -37.18 15.03 -39.91
C ASP A 142 -37.62 14.98 -38.44
N LEU A 143 -38.03 16.13 -37.91
CA LEU A 143 -38.94 16.18 -36.77
C LEU A 143 -40.38 16.07 -37.29
N PRO A 144 -41.11 15.06 -36.83
CA PRO A 144 -42.46 15.37 -36.37
C PRO A 144 -42.77 14.73 -35.01
N PHE A 145 -43.09 15.62 -34.06
CA PHE A 145 -43.70 15.44 -32.73
C PHE A 145 -42.78 15.13 -31.54
#